data_AF-A0A5N7AWU7-F1
#
_entry.id   AF-A0A5N7AWU7-F1
#
_cell.length_a   1.000
_cell.length_b   1.000
_cell.length_c   1.000
_cell.angle_alpha   90.00
_cell.angle_beta   90.00
_cell.angle_gamma   90.00
#
_symmetry.space_group_name_H-M   'P 1'
#
loop_
_entity.id
_entity.type
_entity.pdbx_description
1 polymer ?
#
loop_
_entity_poly.entity_id
_entity_poly.type
_entity_poly.pdbx_seq_one_letter_code
_entity_poly.pdbx_strand_id
1 'polypeptide(L)'
;MFPESGTWFAARLRYTRSCAVMSMVGYVLGLGDRHGENILFEEGTGGILHVDFNCLFNKGLTLDKPELVPFRLTQNIVDAFGAYGYDGPFRKTCEITLSLLRQNEDALMTVLETFLHDPTTDFLGKKVSTSILQVSPRC
;
A
#
# COMPACT_ATOMS: atom_id res chain seq x y z
N MET A 1 -16.73 10.87 12.90
CA MET A 1 -17.89 10.54 12.04
C MET A 1 -18.33 11.81 11.31
N PHE A 2 -18.61 11.75 10.01
CA PHE A 2 -18.85 12.93 9.15
C PHE A 2 -20.35 13.14 8.90
N PRO A 3 -21.05 14.00 9.66
CA PRO A 3 -22.51 14.14 9.55
C PRO A 3 -22.93 14.99 8.34
N GLU A 4 -22.08 15.92 7.90
CA GLU A 4 -22.34 16.78 6.76
C GLU A 4 -21.94 16.07 5.46
N SER A 5 -22.84 16.06 4.46
CA SER A 5 -22.65 15.34 3.20
C SER A 5 -21.38 15.73 2.44
N GLY A 6 -21.01 17.02 2.44
CA GLY A 6 -19.78 17.51 1.82
C GLY A 6 -18.52 16.93 2.50
N THR A 7 -18.47 17.00 3.83
CA THR A 7 -17.34 16.45 4.61
C THR A 7 -17.26 14.94 4.52
N TRP A 8 -18.40 14.25 4.51
CA TRP A 8 -18.47 12.80 4.31
C TRP A 8 -17.94 12.38 2.95
N PHE A 9 -18.33 13.09 1.89
CA PHE A 9 -17.86 12.81 0.54
C PHE A 9 -16.35 13.04 0.41
N ALA A 10 -15.85 14.15 0.96
CA ALA A 10 -14.42 14.44 1.01
C ALA A 10 -13.65 13.37 1.79
N ALA A 11 -14.15 12.94 2.94
CA ALA A 11 -13.55 11.90 3.76
C ALA A 11 -13.52 10.54 3.06
N ARG A 12 -14.62 10.14 2.40
CA ARG A 12 -14.65 8.92 1.57
C ARG A 12 -13.65 8.98 0.41
N LEU A 13 -13.53 10.13 -0.24
CA LEU A 13 -12.57 10.31 -1.32
C LEU A 13 -11.13 10.20 -0.81
N ARG A 14 -10.85 10.74 0.40
CA ARG A 14 -9.57 10.60 1.08
C ARG A 14 -9.29 9.15 1.47
N TYR A 15 -10.27 8.44 2.03
CA TYR A 15 -10.19 7.00 2.32
C TYR A 15 -9.77 6.22 1.08
N THR A 16 -10.51 6.43 -0.02
CA THR A 16 -10.29 5.71 -1.28
C THR A 16 -8.91 5.98 -1.87
N ARG A 17 -8.48 7.25 -1.90
CA ARG A 17 -7.18 7.65 -2.44
C ARG A 17 -6.02 7.19 -1.58
N SER A 18 -6.09 7.35 -0.26
CA SER A 18 -5.06 6.86 0.66
C SER A 18 -4.94 5.34 0.60
N CYS A 19 -6.06 4.62 0.48
CA CYS A 19 -6.05 3.18 0.28
C CYS A 19 -5.35 2.77 -1.02
N ALA A 20 -5.64 3.45 -2.13
CA ALA A 20 -4.98 3.21 -3.41
C ALA A 20 -3.47 3.47 -3.32
N VAL A 21 -3.05 4.61 -2.75
CA VAL A 21 -1.64 4.95 -2.57
C VAL A 21 -0.93 3.89 -1.72
N MET A 22 -1.46 3.57 -0.54
CA MET A 22 -0.87 2.57 0.35
C MET A 22 -0.84 1.18 -0.27
N SER A 23 -1.84 0.81 -1.08
CA SER A 23 -1.87 -0.46 -1.81
C SER A 23 -0.74 -0.56 -2.83
N MET A 24 -0.53 0.49 -3.63
CA MET A 24 0.52 0.49 -4.66
C MET A 24 1.92 0.59 -4.06
N VAL A 25 2.11 1.48 -3.07
CA VAL A 25 3.38 1.59 -2.34
C VAL A 25 3.70 0.29 -1.62
N GLY A 26 2.73 -0.27 -0.88
CA GLY A 26 2.89 -1.54 -0.17
C GLY A 26 3.23 -2.69 -1.11
N TYR A 27 2.58 -2.75 -2.28
CA TYR A 27 2.91 -3.75 -3.30
C TYR A 27 4.36 -3.62 -3.80
N VAL A 28 4.77 -2.39 -4.17
CA VAL A 28 6.13 -2.11 -4.68
C VAL A 28 7.20 -2.43 -3.65
N LEU A 29 6.93 -2.18 -2.36
CA LEU A 29 7.87 -2.48 -1.27
C LEU A 29 7.81 -3.94 -0.80
N GLY A 30 6.83 -4.72 -1.26
CA GLY A 30 6.59 -6.08 -0.78
C GLY A 30 6.11 -6.14 0.67
N LEU A 31 5.26 -5.19 1.09
CA LEU A 31 4.65 -5.14 2.41
C LEU A 31 3.63 -6.28 2.60
N GLY A 32 3.88 -7.14 3.58
CA GLY A 32 2.96 -8.16 4.12
C GLY A 32 2.41 -7.76 5.49
N ASP A 33 1.81 -8.72 6.19
CA ASP A 33 1.22 -8.58 7.53
C ASP A 33 0.14 -7.49 7.63
N ARG A 34 -0.76 -7.49 6.63
CA ARG A 34 -1.76 -6.42 6.43
C ARG A 34 -3.08 -6.77 7.10
N HIS A 35 -3.05 -7.19 8.37
CA HIS A 35 -4.28 -7.47 9.12
C HIS A 35 -4.99 -6.17 9.55
N GLY A 36 -6.25 -6.29 9.99
CA GLY A 36 -7.09 -5.13 10.31
C GLY A 36 -6.49 -4.20 11.37
N GLU A 37 -5.80 -4.76 12.37
CA GLU A 37 -5.15 -3.98 13.43
C GLU A 37 -3.94 -3.16 12.95
N ASN A 38 -3.33 -3.54 11.83
CA ASN A 38 -2.23 -2.80 11.19
C ASN A 38 -2.72 -1.74 10.18
N ILE A 39 -4.04 -1.59 10.02
CA ILE A 39 -4.65 -0.55 9.18
C ILE A 39 -5.32 0.47 10.09
N LEU A 40 -4.65 1.61 10.27
CA LEU A 40 -5.19 2.73 11.02
C LEU A 40 -6.13 3.55 10.13
N PHE A 41 -7.33 3.83 10.65
CA PHE A 41 -8.28 4.77 10.07
C PHE A 41 -8.20 6.11 10.81
N GLU A 42 -7.95 7.19 10.08
CA GLU A 42 -7.87 8.55 10.62
C GLU A 42 -9.28 9.16 10.71
N GLU A 43 -9.92 9.08 11.88
CA GLU A 43 -11.31 9.51 12.06
C GLU A 43 -11.59 10.99 11.73
N GLY A 44 -10.60 11.87 11.89
CA GLY A 44 -10.73 13.30 11.64
C GLY A 44 -10.78 13.67 10.16
N THR A 45 -10.16 12.88 9.30
CA THR A 45 -10.03 13.21 7.86
C THR A 45 -10.61 12.13 6.94
N GLY A 46 -10.75 10.89 7.43
CA GLY A 46 -11.16 9.72 6.66
C GLY A 46 -10.01 8.99 5.96
N GLY A 47 -8.75 9.37 6.16
CA GLY A 47 -7.60 8.67 5.57
C GLY A 47 -7.35 7.29 6.17
N ILE A 48 -6.57 6.47 5.47
CA ILE A 48 -5.99 5.23 6.02
C ILE A 48 -4.47 5.22 5.95
N LEU A 49 -3.85 4.52 6.89
CA LEU A 49 -2.41 4.37 7.00
C LEU A 49 -2.06 2.95 7.48
N HIS A 50 -1.00 2.37 6.91
CA HIS A 50 -0.38 1.17 7.49
C HIS A 50 0.57 1.59 8.61
N VAL A 51 0.45 0.97 9.79
CA VAL A 51 1.24 1.36 10.98
C VAL A 51 2.37 0.41 11.32
N ASP A 52 2.44 -0.75 10.65
CA ASP A 52 3.52 -1.72 10.81
C ASP A 52 4.21 -1.98 9.45
N PHE A 53 5.54 -1.91 9.47
CA PHE A 53 6.43 -2.13 8.32
C PHE A 53 7.51 -3.19 8.61
N ASN A 54 7.34 -4.01 9.66
CA ASN A 54 8.27 -5.09 9.99
C ASN A 54 8.24 -6.24 8.98
N CYS A 55 7.18 -6.32 8.17
CA CYS A 55 6.96 -7.35 7.16
C CYS A 55 7.20 -6.86 5.72
N LEU A 56 8.32 -6.17 5.47
CA LEU A 56 8.70 -5.66 4.15
C LEU A 56 9.45 -6.68 3.28
N PHE A 57 9.71 -6.32 2.01
CA PHE A 57 10.52 -7.06 1.05
C PHE A 57 10.07 -8.52 0.84
N ASN A 58 8.74 -8.72 0.76
CA ASN A 58 8.09 -10.01 0.56
C ASN A 58 8.28 -11.00 1.72
N LYS A 59 8.62 -10.53 2.93
CA LYS A 59 8.64 -11.35 4.14
C LYS A 59 7.28 -12.02 4.41
N GLY A 60 6.17 -11.42 3.96
CA GLY A 60 4.83 -12.02 4.02
C GLY A 60 4.70 -13.40 3.36
N LEU A 61 5.55 -13.72 2.38
CA LEU A 61 5.59 -15.04 1.72
C LEU A 61 6.27 -16.12 2.58
N THR A 62 6.97 -15.72 3.64
CA THR A 62 7.71 -16.61 4.54
C THR A 62 7.01 -16.90 5.86
N LEU A 63 5.82 -16.32 6.08
CA LEU A 63 4.97 -16.61 7.23
C LEU A 63 4.48 -18.07 7.20
N ASP A 64 4.15 -18.63 8.36
CA ASP A 64 3.56 -19.98 8.49
C ASP A 64 2.34 -20.18 7.56
N LYS A 65 1.57 -19.11 7.36
CA LYS A 65 0.52 -19.00 6.35
C LYS A 65 0.90 -17.86 5.38
N PRO A 66 1.45 -18.18 4.20
CA PRO A 66 1.92 -17.17 3.27
C PRO A 66 0.82 -16.21 2.80
N GLU A 67 1.12 -14.90 2.79
CA GLU A 67 0.25 -13.90 2.18
C GLU A 67 0.50 -13.82 0.67
N LEU A 68 -0.38 -14.46 -0.12
CA LEU A 68 -0.25 -14.50 -1.58
C LEU A 68 -0.88 -13.30 -2.30
N VAL A 69 -1.71 -12.53 -1.62
CA VAL A 69 -2.37 -11.35 -2.21
C VAL A 69 -1.39 -10.19 -2.33
N PRO A 70 -1.42 -9.41 -3.42
CA PRO A 70 -0.47 -8.31 -3.64
C PRO A 70 -0.70 -7.14 -2.68
N PHE A 71 -1.94 -6.92 -2.25
CA PHE A 71 -2.36 -5.96 -1.23
C PHE A 71 -3.74 -6.35 -0.69
N ARG A 72 -4.13 -5.79 0.45
CA ARG A 72 -5.43 -6.08 1.09
C ARG A 72 -6.56 -5.30 0.41
N LEU A 73 -7.36 -5.98 -0.39
CA LEU A 73 -8.57 -5.41 -1.02
C LEU A 73 -9.80 -6.30 -0.75
N THR A 74 -10.23 -6.32 0.51
CA THR A 74 -11.40 -7.11 0.93
C THR A 74 -12.72 -6.45 0.52
N GLN A 75 -13.82 -7.20 0.52
CA GLN A 75 -15.17 -6.69 0.23
C GLN A 75 -15.50 -5.43 1.04
N ASN A 76 -15.25 -5.43 2.37
CA ASN A 76 -15.51 -4.28 3.24
C ASN A 76 -14.76 -2.99 2.81
N ILE A 77 -13.55 -3.13 2.25
CA ILE A 77 -12.76 -1.99 1.75
C ILE A 77 -13.38 -1.47 0.46
N VAL A 78 -13.75 -2.38 -0.46
CA VAL A 78 -14.38 -2.03 -1.73
C VAL A 78 -15.74 -1.36 -1.50
N ASP A 79 -16.55 -1.87 -0.58
CA ASP A 79 -17.84 -1.30 -0.22
C ASP A 79 -17.71 0.14 0.31
N ALA A 80 -16.65 0.42 1.06
CA ALA A 80 -16.38 1.76 1.60
C ALA A 80 -16.06 2.81 0.51
N PHE A 81 -15.61 2.39 -0.68
CA PHE A 81 -15.38 3.28 -1.82
C PHE A 81 -16.67 3.85 -2.43
N GLY A 82 -17.81 3.24 -2.10
CA GLY A 82 -19.13 3.64 -2.61
C GLY A 82 -19.46 3.01 -3.96
N ALA A 83 -20.39 3.63 -4.68
CA ALA A 83 -21.07 3.00 -5.84
C ALA A 83 -20.13 2.58 -6.98
N TYR A 84 -18.98 3.25 -7.14
CA TYR A 84 -18.02 2.92 -8.19
C TYR A 84 -17.10 1.74 -7.81
N GLY A 85 -17.13 1.27 -6.56
CA GLY A 85 -16.20 0.25 -6.07
C GLY A 85 -14.75 0.60 -6.38
N TYR A 86 -13.99 -0.37 -6.91
CA TYR A 86 -12.60 -0.18 -7.29
C TYR A 86 -12.42 0.54 -8.64
N ASP A 87 -13.41 0.54 -9.53
CA ASP A 87 -13.32 1.12 -10.89
C ASP A 87 -13.45 2.66 -10.94
N GLY A 88 -13.59 3.30 -9.78
CA GLY A 88 -13.65 4.74 -9.64
C GLY A 88 -12.32 5.39 -9.22
N PRO A 89 -12.34 6.29 -8.21
CA PRO A 89 -11.15 6.99 -7.74
C PRO A 89 -10.00 6.06 -7.30
N PHE A 90 -10.31 4.84 -6.85
CA PHE A 90 -9.29 3.86 -6.45
C PHE A 90 -8.38 3.49 -7.62
N ARG A 91 -8.93 2.89 -8.70
CA ARG A 91 -8.18 2.51 -9.92
C ARG A 91 -7.38 3.70 -10.45
N LYS A 92 -8.02 4.87 -10.56
CA LYS A 92 -7.32 6.04 -11.12
C LYS A 92 -6.15 6.50 -10.27
N THR A 93 -6.29 6.44 -8.95
CA THR A 93 -5.21 6.78 -8.03
C THR A 93 -4.11 5.74 -8.09
N CYS A 94 -4.43 4.44 -8.19
CA CYS A 94 -3.43 3.39 -8.36
C CYS A 94 -2.56 3.60 -9.61
N GLU A 95 -3.18 3.90 -10.76
CA GLU A 95 -2.47 4.21 -12.01
C GLU A 95 -1.49 5.37 -11.82
N ILE A 96 -1.97 6.49 -11.25
CA ILE A 96 -1.16 7.68 -11.02
C ILE A 96 0.00 7.37 -10.06
N THR A 97 -0.28 6.68 -8.95
CA THR A 97 0.74 6.30 -7.97
C THR A 97 1.80 5.41 -8.58
N LEU A 98 1.42 4.37 -9.34
CA LEU A 98 2.38 3.50 -10.02
C LEU A 98 3.19 4.24 -11.07
N SER A 99 2.58 5.13 -11.84
CA SER A 99 3.31 5.98 -12.79
C SER A 99 4.35 6.85 -12.07
N LEU A 100 3.99 7.48 -10.94
CA LEU A 100 4.91 8.30 -10.16
C LEU A 100 6.04 7.49 -9.55
N LEU A 101 5.75 6.31 -8.98
CA LEU A 101 6.77 5.43 -8.41
C LEU A 101 7.77 4.97 -9.48
N ARG A 102 7.29 4.61 -10.68
CA ARG A 102 8.16 4.24 -11.81
C ARG A 102 9.02 5.41 -12.31
N GLN A 103 8.44 6.61 -12.40
CA GLN A 103 9.18 7.81 -12.83
C GLN A 103 10.28 8.23 -11.85
N ASN A 104 10.17 7.84 -10.59
CA ASN A 104 11.09 8.21 -9.52
C ASN A 104 11.81 6.98 -8.91
N GLU A 105 11.98 5.91 -9.70
CA GLU A 105 12.56 4.64 -9.26
C GLU A 105 13.97 4.83 -8.65
N ASP A 106 14.83 5.63 -9.28
CA ASP A 106 16.19 5.88 -8.79
C ASP A 106 16.22 6.50 -7.40
N ALA A 107 15.34 7.49 -7.16
CA ALA A 107 15.21 8.15 -5.87
C ALA A 107 14.66 7.19 -4.80
N LEU A 108 13.68 6.37 -5.17
CA LEU A 108 13.13 5.34 -4.29
C LEU A 108 14.19 4.30 -3.92
N MET A 109 14.95 3.81 -4.89
CA MET A 109 16.03 2.85 -4.67
C MET A 109 17.11 3.39 -3.75
N THR A 110 17.52 4.65 -3.95
CA THR A 110 18.50 5.31 -3.09
C THR A 110 18.06 5.32 -1.63
N VAL A 111 16.77 5.59 -1.36
CA VAL A 111 16.22 5.55 0.00
C VAL A 111 16.18 4.12 0.52
N LEU A 112 15.70 3.16 -0.27
CA LEU A 112 15.56 1.76 0.17
C LEU A 112 16.90 1.06 0.42
N GLU A 113 17.93 1.36 -0.35
CA GLU A 113 19.28 0.81 -0.16
C GLU A 113 19.83 1.13 1.22
N THR A 114 19.55 2.33 1.76
CA THR A 114 19.99 2.68 3.12
C THR A 114 19.40 1.76 4.19
N PHE A 115 18.15 1.32 4.03
CA PHE A 115 17.51 0.36 4.94
C PHE A 115 18.10 -1.05 4.83
N LEU A 116 18.52 -1.47 3.64
CA LEU A 116 19.14 -2.79 3.42
C LEU A 116 20.57 -2.88 3.95
N HIS A 117 21.26 -1.74 4.01
CA HIS A 117 22.62 -1.65 4.53
C HIS A 117 22.68 -1.38 6.03
N ASP A 118 21.53 -1.17 6.69
CA ASP A 118 21.47 -1.03 8.14
C ASP A 118 21.66 -2.40 8.83
N PRO A 119 22.77 -2.61 9.57
CA PRO A 119 23.09 -3.87 10.23
C PRO A 119 22.14 -4.24 11.38
N THR A 120 21.28 -3.30 11.80
CA THR A 120 20.28 -3.52 12.85
C THR A 120 18.94 -4.02 12.30
N THR A 121 18.79 -4.05 10.98
CA THR A 121 17.55 -4.50 10.36
C THR A 121 17.53 -6.01 10.12
N ASP A 122 16.46 -6.66 10.54
CA ASP A 122 16.19 -8.10 10.35
C ASP A 122 15.88 -8.48 8.88
N PHE A 123 16.17 -7.60 7.92
CA PHE A 123 16.03 -7.88 6.48
C PHE A 123 17.23 -8.66 5.91
N LEU A 124 18.31 -8.76 6.70
CA LEU A 124 19.57 -9.42 6.34
C LEU A 124 19.46 -10.95 6.33
N GLY A 125 18.83 -11.48 5.28
CA GLY A 125 18.80 -12.93 5.04
C GLY A 125 18.70 -13.34 3.57
N LYS A 126 18.26 -12.45 2.66
CA LYS A 126 18.14 -12.77 1.23
C LYS A 126 18.49 -11.55 0.38
N LYS A 127 19.20 -11.78 -0.74
CA LYS A 127 19.40 -10.77 -1.79
C LYS A 127 18.03 -10.24 -2.18
N VAL A 128 17.77 -8.96 -1.91
CA VAL A 128 16.63 -8.24 -2.49
C VAL A 128 16.86 -8.29 -4.00
N SER A 129 16.07 -9.10 -4.68
CA SER A 129 16.14 -9.17 -6.13
C SER A 129 15.59 -7.86 -6.67
N THR A 130 16.39 -7.13 -7.44
CA THR A 130 15.98 -5.92 -8.17
C THR A 130 14.76 -6.18 -9.08
N SER A 131 14.41 -7.45 -9.33
CA SER A 131 13.17 -7.85 -10.00
C SER A 131 11.87 -7.51 -9.24
N ILE A 132 11.93 -7.22 -7.93
CA ILE A 132 10.73 -6.85 -7.13
C ILE A 132 10.10 -5.54 -7.64
N LEU A 133 10.90 -4.66 -8.26
CA LEU A 133 10.45 -3.41 -8.88
C LEU A 133 10.09 -3.54 -10.37
N GLN A 134 10.24 -4.74 -10.97
CA GLN A 134 9.68 -4.99 -12.30
C GLN A 134 8.16 -5.13 -12.22
N VAL A 135 7.48 -4.03 -11.91
CA VAL A 135 6.04 -3.91 -12.11
C VAL A 135 5.81 -4.07 -13.60
N SER A 136 5.34 -5.25 -14.01
CA SER A 136 4.98 -5.58 -15.38
C SER A 136 4.28 -4.38 -16.07
N PRO A 137 4.63 -4.01 -17.31
CA PRO A 137 4.01 -2.90 -18.01
C PRO A 137 2.51 -3.12 -18.32
N ARG A 138 1.92 -4.24 -17.89
CA ARG A 138 0.53 -4.64 -18.16
C ARG A 138 -0.45 -4.49 -16.99
N CYS A 139 -0.08 -3.79 -15.93
CA CYS A 139 -1.03 -3.33 -14.91
C CYS A 139 -1.46 -1.88 -15.18
#